data_AF-A0A7R9VTS4-F1
#
_entry.id   AF-A0A7R9VTS4-F1
#
_cell.length_a   1.000
_cell.length_b   1.000
_cell.length_c   1.000
_cell.angle_alpha   90.00
_cell.angle_beta   90.00
_cell.angle_gamma   90.00
#
_symmetry.space_group_name_H-M   'P 1'
#
loop_
_entity.id
_entity.type
_entity.pdbx_description
1 polymer ?
#
loop_
_entity_poly.entity_id
_entity_poly.type
_entity_poly.pdbx_seq_one_letter_code
_entity_poly.pdbx_strand_id
1 'polypeptide(L)'
;HHWPREWLHGPESVDLDGYKFGCVVQGTVEFVDETFCAIVRLDDGNVGMLHQSEVSDDCFHDITKFLAVGDRIKAMYVDHNEVDGRCSRLLLSTKALEVAPGDLLRCPQLVYEKAEETAKSYCQSVDAAAVRRKLRRFLRRKK
;
A
#
# COMPACT_ATOMS: atom_id res chain seq x y z
N HIS A 1 -7.96 17.87 12.06
CA HIS A 1 -7.91 16.42 11.84
C HIS A 1 -7.05 15.78 12.92
N HIS A 2 -7.66 15.00 13.82
CA HIS A 2 -7.00 14.40 14.98
C HIS A 2 -6.95 12.90 14.74
N TRP A 3 -5.76 12.32 14.68
CA TRP A 3 -5.62 10.88 14.57
C TRP A 3 -6.14 10.25 15.87
N PRO A 4 -6.98 9.20 15.79
CA PRO A 4 -7.40 8.49 16.99
C PRO A 4 -6.16 7.88 17.66
N ARG A 5 -6.05 8.00 18.99
CA ARG A 5 -4.84 7.56 19.73
C ARG A 5 -4.53 6.08 19.54
N GLU A 6 -5.56 5.28 19.35
CA GLU A 6 -5.51 3.86 18.95
C GLU A 6 -4.62 3.60 17.71
N TRP A 7 -4.53 4.53 16.76
CA TRP A 7 -3.69 4.40 15.55
C TRP A 7 -2.28 4.99 15.70
N LEU A 8 -2.00 5.72 16.78
CA LEU A 8 -0.64 6.21 17.08
C LEU A 8 0.26 5.08 17.59
N HIS A 9 -0.31 4.15 18.36
CA HIS A 9 0.45 3.05 18.94
C HIS A 9 0.64 1.85 18.00
N GLY A 10 -0.07 1.80 16.86
CA GLY A 10 -0.05 0.66 15.94
C GLY A 10 -0.64 -0.61 16.58
N PRO A 11 -1.04 -1.61 15.81
CA PRO A 11 -1.42 -2.91 16.37
C PRO A 11 -0.22 -3.59 17.06
N GLU A 12 -0.52 -4.49 18.01
CA GLU A 12 0.45 -5.11 18.92
C GLU A 12 1.46 -6.07 18.22
N SER A 13 1.16 -6.48 16.99
CA SER A 13 2.09 -7.16 16.07
C SER A 13 1.38 -7.45 14.75
N VAL A 14 2.08 -7.33 13.63
CA VAL A 14 1.63 -7.80 12.31
C VAL A 14 2.35 -9.11 11.99
N ASP A 15 1.57 -10.15 11.69
CA ASP A 15 2.11 -11.42 11.24
C ASP A 15 2.53 -11.33 9.77
N LEU A 16 3.84 -11.43 9.51
CA LEU A 16 4.41 -11.41 8.16
C LEU A 16 4.37 -12.77 7.46
N ASP A 17 3.92 -13.82 8.15
CA ASP A 17 3.92 -15.18 7.63
C ASP A 17 2.95 -15.27 6.44
N GLY A 18 3.51 -15.40 5.23
CA GLY A 18 2.75 -15.37 3.96
C GLY A 18 2.85 -14.07 3.16
N TYR A 19 3.36 -12.98 3.73
CA TYR A 19 3.55 -11.71 3.02
C TYR A 19 4.88 -11.68 2.27
N LYS A 20 4.81 -11.80 0.94
CA LYS A 20 5.97 -11.63 0.05
C LYS A 20 5.97 -10.25 -0.59
N PHE A 21 7.12 -9.60 -0.64
CA PHE A 21 7.29 -8.35 -1.39
C PHE A 21 6.72 -8.47 -2.80
N GLY A 22 5.86 -7.54 -3.18
CA GLY A 22 5.18 -7.56 -4.48
C GLY A 22 3.90 -8.39 -4.53
N CYS A 23 3.45 -8.99 -3.42
CA CYS A 23 2.17 -9.68 -3.35
C CYS A 23 1.00 -8.68 -3.30
N VAL A 24 -0.12 -9.05 -3.92
CA VAL A 24 -1.38 -8.28 -3.82
C VAL A 24 -2.11 -8.71 -2.56
N VAL A 25 -2.51 -7.73 -1.79
CA VAL A 25 -3.31 -7.88 -0.58
C VAL A 25 -4.62 -7.15 -0.77
N GLN A 26 -5.68 -7.69 -0.20
CA GLN A 26 -7.01 -7.07 -0.21
C GLN A 26 -7.35 -6.65 1.22
N GLY A 27 -8.03 -5.52 1.33
CA GLY A 27 -8.43 -5.00 2.63
C GLY A 27 -9.49 -3.91 2.54
N THR A 28 -9.99 -3.55 3.71
CA THR A 28 -11.02 -2.52 3.88
C THR A 28 -10.41 -1.30 4.55
N VAL A 29 -10.66 -0.12 4.01
CA VAL A 29 -10.19 1.15 4.58
C VAL A 29 -10.92 1.39 5.90
N GLU A 30 -10.19 1.44 7.02
CA GLU A 30 -10.79 1.78 8.33
C GLU A 30 -10.66 3.25 8.66
N PHE A 31 -9.62 3.89 8.13
CA PHE A 31 -9.37 5.30 8.38
C PHE A 31 -8.71 5.93 7.16
N VAL A 32 -9.07 7.16 6.85
CA VAL A 32 -8.45 7.91 5.77
C VAL A 32 -8.14 9.31 6.27
N ASP A 33 -6.89 9.70 6.17
CA ASP A 33 -6.44 11.07 6.39
C ASP A 33 -6.22 11.74 5.04
N GLU A 34 -6.90 12.87 4.83
CA GLU A 34 -6.91 13.61 3.56
C GLU A 34 -5.51 14.06 3.09
N THR A 35 -4.55 14.28 3.99
CA THR A 35 -3.23 14.86 3.70
C THR A 35 -2.06 13.92 4.00
N PHE A 36 -2.28 12.82 4.71
CA PHE A 36 -1.20 11.96 5.19
C PHE A 36 -1.28 10.54 4.60
N CYS A 37 -2.26 9.73 5.00
CA CYS A 37 -2.37 8.34 4.58
C CYS A 37 -3.75 7.73 4.85
N ALA A 38 -4.02 6.60 4.20
CA ALA A 38 -5.12 5.71 4.53
C ALA A 38 -4.62 4.51 5.35
N ILE A 39 -5.43 4.06 6.30
CA ILE A 39 -5.23 2.84 7.07
C ILE A 39 -6.22 1.79 6.57
N VAL A 40 -5.69 0.62 6.27
CA VAL A 40 -6.42 -0.46 5.62
C VAL A 40 -6.28 -1.71 6.48
N ARG A 41 -7.42 -2.28 6.91
CA ARG A 41 -7.46 -3.58 7.54
C ARG A 41 -7.52 -4.65 6.47
N LEU A 42 -6.49 -5.50 6.42
CA LEU A 42 -6.42 -6.61 5.48
C LEU A 42 -7.34 -7.75 5.91
N ASP A 43 -7.78 -8.58 4.96
CA ASP A 43 -8.65 -9.73 5.25
C ASP A 43 -7.99 -10.77 6.18
N ASP A 44 -6.65 -10.83 6.26
CA ASP A 44 -5.91 -11.66 7.22
C ASP A 44 -5.92 -11.12 8.67
N GLY A 45 -6.55 -9.96 8.91
CA GLY A 45 -6.59 -9.30 10.23
C GLY A 45 -5.42 -8.35 10.50
N ASN A 46 -4.40 -8.36 9.64
CA ASN A 46 -3.28 -7.43 9.67
C ASN A 46 -3.69 -5.99 9.29
N VAL A 47 -2.92 -5.02 9.76
CA VAL A 47 -3.12 -3.60 9.42
C VAL A 47 -2.03 -3.14 8.46
N GLY A 48 -2.48 -2.56 7.34
CA GLY A 48 -1.66 -1.86 6.38
C GLY A 48 -1.84 -0.35 6.42
N MET A 49 -0.79 0.35 6.04
CA MET A 49 -0.75 1.80 5.88
C MET A 49 -0.44 2.13 4.42
N LEU A 50 -1.30 2.91 3.80
CA LEU A 50 -1.19 3.38 2.42
C LEU A 50 -0.92 4.88 2.44
N HIS A 51 0.34 5.26 2.22
CA HIS A 51 0.74 6.67 2.18
C HIS A 51 0.19 7.35 0.91
N GLN A 52 -0.16 8.65 0.99
CA GLN A 52 -0.72 9.38 -0.16
C GLN A 52 0.14 9.26 -1.44
N SER A 53 1.47 9.28 -1.31
CA SER A 53 2.39 9.18 -2.45
C SER A 53 2.48 7.79 -3.09
N GLU A 54 1.92 6.77 -2.42
CA GLU A 54 1.86 5.39 -2.91
C GLU A 54 0.44 5.02 -3.39
N VAL A 55 -0.53 5.93 -3.31
CA VAL A 55 -1.87 5.73 -3.86
C VAL A 55 -1.86 5.78 -5.39
N SER A 56 -1.26 6.81 -5.98
CA SER A 56 -1.09 6.95 -7.43
C SER A 56 0.18 7.77 -7.75
N ASP A 57 0.70 7.65 -8.98
CA ASP A 57 1.81 8.50 -9.47
C ASP A 57 1.38 9.95 -9.73
N ASP A 58 0.10 10.14 -10.03
CA ASP A 58 -0.46 11.44 -10.35
C ASP A 58 -0.58 12.30 -9.07
N CYS A 59 -0.42 13.62 -9.20
CA CYS A 59 -0.43 14.53 -8.07
C CYS A 59 -1.87 14.96 -7.74
N PHE A 60 -2.46 14.35 -6.72
CA PHE A 60 -3.75 14.72 -6.17
C PHE A 60 -3.58 15.30 -4.75
N HIS A 61 -4.46 16.23 -4.39
CA HIS A 61 -4.40 16.95 -3.10
C HIS A 61 -5.30 16.32 -2.02
N ASP A 62 -6.32 15.56 -2.43
CA ASP A 62 -7.32 14.96 -1.54
C ASP A 62 -7.42 13.45 -1.82
N ILE A 63 -6.95 12.62 -0.89
CA ILE A 63 -7.03 11.16 -1.06
C ILE A 63 -8.45 10.61 -0.80
N THR A 64 -9.27 11.38 -0.06
CA THR A 64 -10.64 11.04 0.35
C THR A 64 -11.63 10.91 -0.81
N LYS A 65 -11.31 11.49 -1.97
CA LYS A 65 -12.11 11.36 -3.19
C LYS A 65 -12.01 9.98 -3.83
N PHE A 66 -10.94 9.25 -3.52
CA PHE A 66 -10.63 7.94 -4.10
C PHE A 66 -10.72 6.82 -3.08
N LEU A 67 -10.50 7.14 -1.81
CA LEU A 67 -10.53 6.20 -0.70
C LEU A 67 -11.50 6.72 0.35
N ALA A 68 -12.53 5.92 0.65
CA ALA A 68 -13.49 6.20 1.71
C ALA A 68 -13.39 5.15 2.81
N VAL A 69 -13.74 5.52 4.04
CA VAL A 69 -13.86 4.54 5.13
C VAL A 69 -14.93 3.51 4.77
N GLY A 70 -14.61 2.23 4.91
CA GLY A 70 -15.43 1.09 4.50
C GLY A 70 -15.19 0.62 3.06
N ASP A 71 -14.36 1.30 2.27
CA ASP A 71 -14.08 0.91 0.89
C ASP A 71 -13.14 -0.30 0.83
N ARG A 72 -13.44 -1.26 -0.05
CA ARG A 72 -12.61 -2.44 -0.29
C ARG A 72 -11.63 -2.17 -1.42
N ILE A 73 -10.35 -2.16 -1.08
CA ILE A 73 -9.27 -1.87 -2.02
C ILE A 73 -8.29 -3.04 -2.13
N LYS A 74 -7.63 -3.14 -3.28
CA LYS A 74 -6.49 -4.02 -3.47
C LYS A 74 -5.22 -3.18 -3.54
N ALA A 75 -4.20 -3.57 -2.80
CA ALA A 75 -2.91 -2.90 -2.79
C ALA A 75 -1.77 -3.92 -2.86
N MET A 76 -0.60 -3.49 -3.30
CA MET A 76 0.59 -4.32 -3.30
C MET A 76 1.38 -4.08 -2.01
N TYR A 77 1.83 -5.17 -1.38
CA TYR A 77 2.76 -5.10 -0.27
C TYR A 77 4.15 -4.69 -0.78
N VAL A 78 4.63 -3.54 -0.34
CA VAL A 78 5.90 -2.96 -0.82
C VAL A 78 7.00 -2.91 0.23
N ASP A 79 6.65 -2.80 1.51
CA ASP A 79 7.59 -2.73 2.62
C ASP A 79 6.86 -2.92 3.96
N HIS A 80 7.56 -2.92 5.08
CA HIS A 80 6.93 -2.91 6.41
C HIS A 80 7.74 -2.06 7.38
N ASN A 81 7.04 -1.48 8.35
CA ASN A 81 7.68 -0.72 9.43
C ASN A 81 7.93 -1.64 10.62
N GLU A 82 9.19 -1.76 11.02
CA GLU A 82 9.61 -2.49 12.21
C GLU A 82 9.86 -1.51 13.36
N VAL A 83 9.29 -1.81 14.53
CA VAL A 83 9.51 -1.08 15.78
C VAL A 83 9.89 -2.12 16.83
N ASP A 84 11.04 -1.93 17.48
CA ASP A 84 11.53 -2.84 18.53
C ASP A 84 11.65 -4.31 18.08
N GLY A 85 12.07 -4.54 16.83
CA GLY A 85 12.20 -5.89 16.27
C GLY A 85 10.87 -6.58 15.94
N ARG A 86 9.74 -5.86 16.00
CA ARG A 86 8.42 -6.37 15.60
C ARG A 86 7.85 -5.56 14.45
N CYS A 87 7.19 -6.25 13.53
CA CYS A 87 6.46 -5.61 12.46
C CYS A 87 5.24 -4.90 13.06
N SER A 88 5.21 -3.57 12.98
CA SER A 88 4.11 -2.75 13.48
C SER A 88 3.05 -2.51 12.39
N ARG A 89 3.47 -2.31 11.13
CA ARG A 89 2.57 -1.94 10.02
C ARG A 89 3.12 -2.40 8.67
N LEU A 90 2.23 -2.86 7.79
CA LEU A 90 2.57 -3.13 6.39
C LEU A 90 2.50 -1.82 5.59
N LEU A 91 3.52 -1.51 4.80
CA LEU A 91 3.46 -0.44 3.81
C LEU A 91 2.86 -1.00 2.53
N LEU A 92 1.76 -0.39 2.11
CA LEU A 92 1.01 -0.77 0.93
C LEU A 92 1.17 0.28 -0.17
N SER A 93 1.05 -0.15 -1.42
CA SER A 93 1.10 0.71 -2.61
C SER A 93 0.09 0.23 -3.63
N THR A 94 -0.86 1.10 -3.98
CA THR A 94 -1.82 0.83 -5.07
C THR A 94 -1.27 1.28 -6.41
N LYS A 95 -0.33 2.24 -6.41
CA LYS A 95 0.43 2.66 -7.59
C LYS A 95 1.17 1.53 -8.30
N ALA A 96 1.63 0.54 -7.54
CA ALA A 96 2.31 -0.62 -8.12
C ALA A 96 1.37 -1.53 -8.95
N LEU A 97 0.05 -1.38 -8.78
CA LEU A 97 -0.97 -2.11 -9.54
C LEU A 97 -1.45 -1.33 -10.78
N GLU A 98 -1.11 -0.06 -10.89
CA GLU A 98 -1.45 0.77 -12.05
C GLU A 98 -0.62 0.36 -13.27
N VAL A 99 -1.30 0.07 -14.39
CA VAL A 99 -0.63 -0.23 -15.67
C VAL A 99 -0.07 1.06 -16.29
N ALA A 100 -0.82 2.16 -16.20
CA ALA A 100 -0.35 3.51 -16.51
C ALA A 100 -0.52 4.45 -15.30
N PRO A 101 0.38 5.43 -15.13
CA PRO A 101 0.26 6.40 -14.03
C PRO A 101 -1.09 7.13 -14.09
N GLY A 102 -1.82 7.15 -12.96
CA GLY A 102 -3.13 7.80 -12.86
C GLY A 102 -4.32 6.94 -13.30
N ASP A 103 -4.12 5.66 -13.62
CA ASP A 103 -5.21 4.70 -13.89
C ASP A 103 -6.19 4.60 -12.71
N LEU A 104 -5.67 4.68 -11.47
CA LEU A 104 -6.51 4.61 -10.27
C LEU A 104 -7.41 5.84 -10.12
N LEU A 105 -7.01 6.99 -10.68
CA LEU A 105 -7.83 8.21 -10.69
C LEU A 105 -8.91 8.17 -11.78
N ARG A 106 -8.64 7.50 -12.90
CA ARG A 106 -9.54 7.46 -14.06
C ARG A 106 -10.54 6.32 -13.96
N CYS A 107 -10.08 5.12 -13.60
CA CYS A 107 -10.85 3.88 -13.61
C CYS A 107 -10.40 2.94 -12.45
N PRO A 108 -10.69 3.29 -11.17
CA PRO A 108 -10.26 2.50 -10.02
C PRO A 108 -10.75 1.04 -10.07
N GLN A 109 -11.98 0.81 -10.52
CA GLN A 109 -12.56 -0.53 -10.66
C GLN A 109 -11.75 -1.44 -11.60
N LEU A 110 -11.27 -0.90 -12.73
CA LEU A 110 -10.48 -1.65 -13.70
C LEU A 110 -9.11 -2.02 -13.14
N VAL A 111 -8.51 -1.13 -12.34
CA VAL A 111 -7.24 -1.39 -11.65
C VAL A 111 -7.39 -2.53 -10.66
N TYR A 112 -8.46 -2.55 -9.87
CA TYR A 112 -8.70 -3.61 -8.90
C TYR A 112 -9.04 -4.96 -9.53
N GLU A 113 -9.74 -4.97 -10.66
CA GLU A 113 -10.02 -6.18 -11.44
C GLU A 113 -8.72 -6.76 -12.03
N LYS A 114 -7.89 -5.91 -12.63
CA LYS A 114 -6.62 -6.32 -13.25
C LYS A 114 -5.48 -6.51 -12.26
N ALA A 115 -5.63 -6.08 -11.00
CA ALA A 115 -4.58 -6.12 -9.98
C ALA A 115 -3.87 -7.47 -9.88
N GLU A 116 -4.61 -8.58 -9.95
CA GLU A 116 -4.04 -9.93 -9.87
C GLU A 116 -3.27 -10.34 -11.12
N GLU A 117 -3.73 -9.92 -12.30
CA GLU A 117 -3.04 -10.17 -13.57
C GLU A 117 -1.80 -9.28 -13.69
N THR A 118 -1.94 -8.00 -13.36
CA THR A 118 -0.83 -7.05 -13.28
C THR A 118 0.19 -7.52 -12.27
N ALA A 119 -0.20 -8.03 -11.10
CA ALA A 119 0.76 -8.51 -10.11
C ALA A 119 1.40 -9.84 -10.47
N LYS A 120 0.70 -10.75 -11.17
CA LYS A 120 1.33 -11.94 -11.76
C LYS A 120 2.35 -11.53 -12.83
N SER A 121 1.96 -10.63 -13.72
CA SER A 121 2.83 -10.07 -14.75
C SER A 121 3.99 -9.26 -14.14
N TYR A 122 3.75 -8.57 -13.02
CA TYR A 122 4.74 -7.83 -12.25
C TYR A 122 5.68 -8.83 -11.61
N CYS A 123 5.22 -9.82 -10.85
CA CYS A 123 6.06 -10.89 -10.28
C CYS A 123 6.88 -11.63 -11.36
N GLN A 124 6.33 -11.79 -12.57
CA GLN A 124 7.01 -12.38 -13.74
C GLN A 124 7.98 -11.43 -14.46
N SER A 125 7.70 -10.12 -14.50
CA SER A 125 8.48 -9.11 -15.24
C SER A 125 9.38 -8.27 -14.33
N VAL A 126 9.20 -8.33 -13.01
CA VAL A 126 10.08 -7.76 -11.98
C VAL A 126 11.29 -8.64 -11.70
N ASP A 127 11.72 -9.38 -12.70
CA ASP A 127 13.13 -9.59 -12.88
C ASP A 127 13.81 -8.23 -13.20
N ALA A 128 14.62 -7.79 -12.25
CA ALA A 128 15.83 -6.99 -12.44
C ALA A 128 15.78 -5.45 -12.54
N ALA A 129 14.83 -4.76 -13.18
CA ALA A 129 15.05 -3.33 -13.50
C ALA A 129 14.40 -2.31 -12.54
N ALA A 130 13.07 -2.36 -12.40
CA ALA A 130 12.33 -1.33 -11.65
C ALA A 130 12.44 -1.51 -10.13
N VAL A 131 12.25 -2.75 -9.64
CA VAL A 131 12.39 -3.11 -8.22
C VAL A 131 13.83 -2.87 -7.74
N ARG A 132 14.84 -3.26 -8.53
CA ARG A 132 16.26 -3.03 -8.20
C ARG A 132 16.62 -1.54 -8.17
N ARG A 133 15.99 -0.71 -8.99
CA ARG A 133 16.18 0.76 -8.99
C ARG A 133 15.50 1.43 -7.79
N LYS A 134 14.31 0.97 -7.38
CA LYS A 134 13.58 1.50 -6.21
C LYS A 134 14.22 1.00 -4.90
N LEU A 135 14.59 -0.27 -4.82
CA LEU A 135 15.32 -0.88 -3.69
C LEU A 135 16.72 -0.27 -3.51
N ARG A 136 17.46 0.03 -4.60
CA ARG A 136 18.74 0.77 -4.51
C ARG A 136 18.59 2.17 -3.92
N ARG A 137 17.48 2.87 -4.19
CA ARG A 137 17.22 4.20 -3.61
C ARG A 137 16.85 4.08 -2.13
N PHE A 138 16.10 3.05 -1.76
CA PHE A 138 15.76 2.75 -0.36
C PHE A 138 17.02 2.44 0.47
N LEU A 139 17.90 1.57 -0.03
CA LEU A 139 19.16 1.21 0.66
C LEU A 139 20.19 2.36 0.73
N ARG A 140 20.09 3.37 -0.13
CA ARG A 140 20.96 4.57 -0.09
C ARG A 140 20.60 5.56 1.02
N ARG A 141 19.38 5.49 1.56
CA ARG A 141 18.88 6.42 2.59
C ARG A 141 19.18 5.97 4.02
N LYS A 142 19.65 4.72 4.21
CA LYS A 142 20.08 4.15 5.50
C LYS A 142 21.60 4.22 5.74
N LYS A 143 22.33 5.06 5.01
CA LYS A 143 23.77 5.34 5.23
C LYS A 143 23.97 6.78 5.68
#